data_AF-A0A965ULL4-F1
#
_entry.id   AF-A0A965ULL4-F1
#
_cell.length_a   1.000
_cell.length_b   1.000
_cell.length_c   1.000
_cell.angle_alpha   90.00
_cell.angle_beta   90.00
_cell.angle_gamma   90.00
#
_symmetry.space_group_name_H-M   'P 1'
#
loop_
_entity.id
_entity.type
_entity.pdbx_description
1 polymer ?
#
loop_
_entity_poly.entity_id
_entity_poly.type
_entity_poly.pdbx_seq_one_letter_code
_entity_poly.pdbx_strand_id
1 'polypeptide(L)'
;MKGRPWAKFDVGTPRDPKVATLTSDAARWAFVVVILAAKEQDRPGGFESLDHLHACVSFSVAGNVPELIEKGLLVVDPDGGIHVAKWTKYQIDPTK
;
A
#
# COMPACT_ATOMS: atom_id res chain seq x y z
N MET A 1 10.73 2.95 -23.59
CA MET A 1 10.80 2.97 -22.11
C MET A 1 9.39 2.79 -21.57
N LYS A 2 9.15 1.81 -20.69
CA LYS A 2 7.97 1.91 -19.81
C LYS A 2 8.16 3.19 -18.99
N GLY A 3 7.16 4.08 -18.98
CA GLY A 3 7.22 5.29 -18.16
C GLY A 3 7.43 4.94 -16.69
N ARG A 4 7.97 5.87 -15.89
CA ARG A 4 8.06 5.66 -14.44
C ARG A 4 6.64 5.48 -13.88
N PRO A 5 6.39 4.48 -13.01
CA PRO A 5 5.07 4.28 -12.43
C PRO A 5 4.72 5.45 -11.50
N TRP A 6 3.46 5.87 -11.51
CA TRP A 6 2.91 6.91 -10.63
C TRP A 6 1.88 6.33 -9.68
N ALA A 7 1.81 6.88 -8.47
CA ALA A 7 0.74 6.62 -7.52
C ALA A 7 -0.12 7.88 -7.36
N LYS A 8 -1.44 7.73 -7.49
CA LYS A 8 -2.41 8.80 -7.24
C LYS A 8 -2.87 8.74 -5.79
N PHE A 9 -2.88 9.88 -5.11
CA PHE A 9 -3.52 10.06 -3.81
C PHE A 9 -4.59 11.14 -3.91
N ASP A 10 -5.76 10.88 -3.32
CA ASP A 10 -6.79 11.90 -3.18
C ASP A 10 -6.38 12.90 -2.08
N VAL A 11 -6.68 14.19 -2.24
CA VAL A 11 -6.40 15.22 -1.23
C VAL A 11 -7.13 14.97 0.09
N GLY A 12 -8.21 14.20 0.06
CA GLY A 12 -8.96 13.69 1.20
C GLY A 12 -8.42 12.40 1.79
N THR A 13 -7.35 11.79 1.25
CA THR A 13 -6.77 10.53 1.79
C THR A 13 -6.49 10.60 3.29
N PRO A 14 -5.93 11.68 3.86
CA PRO A 14 -5.73 11.78 5.31
C PRO A 14 -7.04 11.74 6.13
N ARG A 15 -8.18 12.04 5.50
CA ARG A 15 -9.52 11.99 6.11
C ARG A 15 -10.31 10.73 5.74
N ASP A 16 -9.73 9.82 4.95
CA ASP A 16 -10.39 8.55 4.62
C ASP A 16 -10.68 7.79 5.93
N PRO A 17 -11.89 7.25 6.14
CA PRO A 17 -12.28 6.65 7.41
C PRO A 17 -11.37 5.53 7.89
N LYS A 18 -10.67 4.83 7.00
CA LYS A 18 -9.69 3.80 7.40
C LYS A 18 -8.33 4.41 7.70
N VAL A 19 -7.85 5.30 6.85
CA VAL A 19 -6.55 5.98 7.05
C VAL A 19 -6.55 6.84 8.32
N ALA A 20 -7.67 7.50 8.62
CA ALA A 20 -7.84 8.30 9.83
C ALA A 20 -7.80 7.47 11.12
N THR A 21 -8.09 6.16 11.05
CA THR A 21 -8.03 5.25 12.21
C THR A 21 -6.64 4.73 12.53
N LEU A 22 -5.64 5.07 11.71
CA LEU A 22 -4.26 4.70 11.98
C LEU A 22 -3.73 5.46 13.19
N THR A 23 -3.01 4.74 14.05
CA THR A 23 -2.56 5.14 15.38
C THR A 23 -1.53 6.26 15.36
N SER A 24 -0.76 6.38 14.27
CA SER A 24 0.34 7.32 14.18
C SER A 24 0.57 7.84 12.76
N ASP A 25 1.27 8.97 12.65
CA ASP A 25 1.76 9.45 11.36
C ASP A 25 2.76 8.49 10.72
N ALA A 26 3.49 7.70 11.52
CA ALA A 26 4.37 6.65 11.02
C ALA A 26 3.58 5.55 10.30
N ALA A 27 2.43 5.13 10.83
CA ALA A 27 1.54 4.18 10.17
C ALA A 27 0.91 4.76 8.88
N ARG A 28 0.53 6.05 8.91
CA ARG A 28 0.04 6.76 7.70
C ARG A 28 1.11 6.85 6.62
N TRP A 29 2.35 7.14 7.00
CA TRP A 29 3.49 7.13 6.09
C TRP A 29 3.77 5.72 5.55
N ALA A 30 3.73 4.69 6.41
CA ALA A 30 3.90 3.31 6.01
C ALA A 30 2.88 2.90 4.92
N PHE A 31 1.62 3.33 5.05
CA PHE A 31 0.60 3.11 4.03
C PHE A 31 0.98 3.71 2.67
N VAL A 32 1.48 4.96 2.66
CA VAL A 32 1.95 5.62 1.43
C VAL A 32 3.12 4.84 0.81
N VAL A 33 4.11 4.44 1.62
CA VAL A 33 5.27 3.67 1.14
C VAL A 33 4.85 2.31 0.59
N VAL A 34 3.92 1.61 1.23
CA VAL A 34 3.42 0.31 0.73
C VAL A 34 2.71 0.48 -0.62
N ILE A 35 1.94 1.55 -0.83
CA ILE A 35 1.35 1.85 -2.14
C ILE A 35 2.42 2.06 -3.21
N LEU A 36 3.49 2.79 -2.88
CA LEU A 36 4.60 3.03 -3.79
C LEU A 36 5.34 1.73 -4.12
N ALA A 37 5.67 0.91 -3.10
CA ALA A 37 6.28 -0.40 -3.30
C ALA A 37 5.39 -1.33 -4.16
N ALA A 38 4.08 -1.31 -3.92
CA ALA A 38 3.11 -2.08 -4.69
C ALA A 38 3.00 -1.62 -6.16
N LYS A 39 3.42 -0.39 -6.50
CA LYS A 39 3.49 0.08 -7.89
C LYS A 39 4.65 -0.51 -8.68
N GLU A 40 5.72 -0.88 -7.99
CA GLU A 40 6.95 -1.39 -8.60
C GLU A 40 6.89 -2.90 -8.87
N GLN A 41 5.86 -3.58 -8.35
CA GLN A 41 5.67 -5.01 -8.51
C GLN A 41 5.26 -5.38 -9.94
N ASP A 42 5.68 -6.57 -10.40
CA ASP A 42 5.29 -7.13 -11.71
C ASP A 42 3.77 -7.28 -11.84
N ARG A 43 3.10 -7.60 -10.74
CA ARG A 43 1.64 -7.52 -10.57
C ARG A 43 1.32 -6.34 -9.65
N PRO A 44 1.05 -5.14 -10.19
CA PRO A 44 0.89 -3.96 -9.35
C PRO A 44 -0.27 -4.13 -8.37
N GLY A 45 -0.05 -3.69 -7.13
CA GLY A 45 -1.08 -3.67 -6.08
C GLY A 45 -1.06 -4.86 -5.13
N GLY A 46 -0.14 -5.81 -5.31
CA GLY A 46 0.00 -6.94 -4.41
C GLY A 46 1.42 -7.43 -4.29
N PHE A 47 1.61 -8.26 -3.27
CA PHE A 47 2.83 -8.94 -2.87
C PHE A 47 2.50 -10.42 -2.73
N GLU A 48 3.48 -11.27 -2.99
CA GLU A 48 3.30 -12.73 -2.96
C GLU A 48 3.10 -13.27 -1.54
N SER A 49 3.61 -12.56 -0.54
CA SER A 49 3.53 -12.93 0.87
C SER A 49 3.84 -11.73 1.78
N LEU A 50 3.68 -11.91 3.08
CA LEU A 50 4.13 -10.95 4.10
C LEU A 50 5.65 -10.74 4.06
N ASP A 51 6.42 -11.81 3.88
CA ASP A 51 7.88 -11.74 3.80
C ASP A 51 8.33 -10.98 2.55
N HIS A 52 7.65 -11.21 1.41
CA HIS A 52 7.91 -10.44 0.21
C HIS A 52 7.62 -8.94 0.44
N LEU A 53 6.47 -8.60 1.05
CA LEU A 53 6.16 -7.21 1.39
C LEU A 53 7.25 -6.60 2.27
N HIS A 54 7.67 -7.30 3.34
CA HIS A 54 8.72 -6.83 4.24
C HIS A 54 10.07 -6.62 3.52
N ALA A 55 10.41 -7.44 2.54
CA ALA A 55 11.62 -7.28 1.73
C ALA A 55 11.55 -6.05 0.81
N CYS A 56 10.36 -5.59 0.43
CA CYS A 56 10.17 -4.42 -0.43
C CYS A 56 10.17 -3.08 0.30
N VAL A 57 10.17 -3.06 1.63
CA VAL A 57 10.04 -1.84 2.44
C VAL A 57 11.09 -1.77 3.54
N SER A 58 11.30 -0.59 4.11
CA SER A 58 12.21 -0.46 5.26
C SER A 58 11.64 -1.15 6.50
N PHE A 59 12.51 -1.54 7.44
CA PHE A 59 12.11 -2.15 8.71
C PHE A 59 11.07 -1.32 9.48
N SER A 60 11.22 0.02 9.47
CA SER A 60 10.25 0.93 10.09
C SER A 60 8.86 0.87 9.46
N VAL A 61 8.78 0.66 8.15
CA VAL A 61 7.50 0.49 7.43
C VAL A 61 6.93 -0.90 7.69
N ALA A 62 7.77 -1.95 7.62
CA ALA A 62 7.40 -3.32 7.93
C ALA A 62 6.74 -3.45 9.31
N GLY A 63 7.28 -2.76 10.33
CA GLY A 63 6.72 -2.75 11.68
C GLY A 63 5.28 -2.21 11.78
N ASN A 64 4.81 -1.45 10.80
CA ASN A 64 3.45 -0.90 10.76
C ASN A 64 2.47 -1.74 9.90
N VAL A 65 2.97 -2.73 9.14
CA VAL A 65 2.16 -3.57 8.24
C VAL A 65 1.03 -4.32 8.95
N PRO A 66 1.24 -4.89 10.17
CA PRO A 66 0.14 -5.55 10.89
C PRO A 66 -1.06 -4.63 11.12
N GLU A 67 -0.83 -3.36 11.44
CA GLU A 67 -1.91 -2.39 11.63
C GLU A 67 -2.64 -2.09 10.32
N LEU A 68 -1.91 -1.99 9.21
CA LEU A 68 -2.53 -1.77 7.89
C LEU A 68 -3.44 -2.94 7.49
N ILE A 69 -3.07 -4.17 7.83
CA ILE A 69 -3.91 -5.36 7.66
C ILE A 69 -5.12 -5.29 8.60
N GLU A 70 -4.90 -5.00 9.89
CA GLU A 70 -5.96 -4.91 10.90
C GLU A 70 -7.04 -3.88 10.51
N LYS A 71 -6.64 -2.71 9.99
CA LYS A 71 -7.58 -1.67 9.52
C LYS A 71 -8.16 -1.96 8.13
N GLY A 72 -7.75 -3.06 7.50
CA GLY A 72 -8.20 -3.48 6.18
C GLY A 72 -7.82 -2.50 5.07
N LEU A 73 -6.66 -1.85 5.21
CA LEU A 73 -5.98 -1.12 4.12
C LEU A 73 -5.16 -2.08 3.26
N LEU A 74 -4.69 -3.17 3.87
CA LEU A 74 -4.16 -4.36 3.21
C LEU A 74 -5.10 -5.53 3.46
N VAL A 75 -5.19 -6.44 2.50
CA VAL A 75 -5.97 -7.66 2.59
C VAL A 75 -5.03 -8.83 2.37
N VAL A 76 -5.16 -9.85 3.21
CA VAL A 76 -4.42 -11.11 3.08
C VAL A 76 -5.33 -12.11 2.37
N ASP A 77 -4.88 -12.61 1.24
CA ASP A 77 -5.57 -13.63 0.45
C ASP A 77 -5.47 -15.02 1.13
N PRO A 78 -6.36 -15.97 0.82
CA PRO A 78 -6.34 -17.31 1.43
C PRO A 78 -5.04 -18.10 1.16
N ASP A 79 -4.32 -17.77 0.09
CA ASP A 79 -3.03 -18.36 -0.28
C ASP A 79 -1.83 -17.66 0.39
N GLY A 80 -2.08 -16.63 1.21
CA GLY A 80 -1.05 -15.85 1.91
C GLY A 80 -0.56 -14.61 1.16
N GLY A 81 -1.06 -14.36 -0.07
CA GLY A 81 -0.79 -13.13 -0.80
C GLY A 81 -1.30 -11.90 -0.04
N ILE A 82 -0.68 -10.73 -0.28
CA ILE A 82 -1.11 -9.46 0.32
C ILE A 82 -1.42 -8.46 -0.78
N HIS A 83 -2.58 -7.82 -0.74
CA HIS A 83 -2.92 -6.78 -1.71
C HIS A 83 -3.46 -5.50 -1.07
N VAL A 84 -3.24 -4.38 -1.75
CA VAL A 84 -3.76 -3.07 -1.34
C VAL A 84 -5.27 -3.03 -1.58
N ALA A 85 -6.03 -2.76 -0.52
CA ALA A 85 -7.48 -2.65 -0.61
C ALA A 85 -7.87 -1.51 -1.58
N LYS A 86 -8.85 -1.78 -2.46
CA LYS A 86 -9.35 -0.82 -3.45
C LYS A 86 -8.23 -0.23 -4.33
N TRP A 87 -7.30 -1.08 -4.76
CA TRP A 87 -6.10 -0.70 -5.51
C TRP A 87 -6.34 0.25 -6.70
N THR A 88 -7.46 0.11 -7.41
CA THR A 88 -7.85 0.97 -8.54
C THR A 88 -7.82 2.46 -8.20
N LYS A 89 -8.03 2.85 -6.94
CA LYS A 89 -7.93 4.25 -6.47
C LYS A 89 -6.54 4.86 -6.68
N TYR A 90 -5.50 4.04 -6.65
CA TYR A 90 -4.10 4.46 -6.69
C TYR A 90 -3.45 4.22 -8.06
N GLN A 91 -4.21 3.70 -9.05
CA GLN A 91 -3.70 3.21 -10.33
C GLN A 91 -3.60 4.21 -11.47
N ILE A 92 -4.17 5.41 -11.36
CA ILE A 92 -4.30 6.31 -12.50
C ILE A 92 -2.93 6.81 -12.97
N ASP A 93 -2.64 6.55 -14.24
CA ASP A 93 -1.56 7.18 -15.00
C ASP A 93 -1.98 8.63 -15.32
N PRO A 94 -1.28 9.66 -14.81
CA PRO A 94 -1.67 11.06 -15.01
C PRO A 94 -1.50 11.53 -16.47
N THR A 95 -0.97 10.69 -17.35
CA THR A 95 -0.78 10.99 -18.78
C THR A 95 -1.91 10.48 -19.68
N LYS A 96 -2.95 9.88 -19.12
CA LYS A 96 -4.12 9.36 -19.85
C LYS A 96 -5.43 9.98 -19.39
#